data_AF-A0A0R1GT18-F1
#
_entry.id   AF-A0A0R1GT18-F1
#
_cell.length_a   1.000
_cell.length_b   1.000
_cell.length_c   1.000
_cell.angle_alpha   90.00
_cell.angle_beta   90.00
_cell.angle_gamma   90.00
#
_symmetry.space_group_name_H-M   'P 1'
#
loop_
_entity.id
_entity.type
_entity.pdbx_description
1 polymer ?
#
loop_
_entity_poly.entity_id
_entity_poly.type
_entity_poly.pdbx_seq_one_letter_code
_entity_poly.pdbx_strand_id
1 'polypeptide(L)'
;MRLIDFNLSTIDLHPALRLYWEHDGQQVPVVDLQTKPHQLHLVTGTGRPLTLDQLRTRTQQVDPQASLFIAQKSPQRLYGYRLVLHQILFG
;
A
#
# COMPACT_ATOMS: atom_id res chain seq x y z
N MET A 1 -8.03 0.84 -7.16
CA MET A 1 -6.95 -0.02 -7.68
C MET A 1 -7.01 -1.40 -7.03
N ARG A 2 -6.73 -2.47 -7.79
CA ARG A 2 -6.63 -3.84 -7.26
C ARG A 2 -5.18 -4.20 -6.97
N LEU A 3 -4.97 -5.19 -6.12
CA LEU A 3 -3.64 -5.69 -5.75
C LEU A 3 -2.85 -6.18 -6.97
N ILE A 4 -3.48 -6.89 -7.91
CA ILE A 4 -2.83 -7.35 -9.13
C ILE A 4 -2.36 -6.19 -10.01
N ASP A 5 -3.19 -5.15 -10.18
CA ASP A 5 -2.82 -3.98 -10.98
C ASP A 5 -1.59 -3.28 -10.37
N PHE A 6 -1.57 -3.15 -9.04
CA PHE A 6 -0.44 -2.58 -8.30
C PHE A 6 0.83 -3.42 -8.37
N ASN A 7 0.71 -4.75 -8.24
CA ASN A 7 1.87 -5.65 -8.31
C ASN A 7 2.50 -5.63 -9.71
N LEU A 8 1.68 -5.60 -10.76
CA LEU A 8 2.15 -5.47 -12.14
C LEU A 8 2.81 -4.11 -12.38
N SER A 9 2.18 -3.01 -11.94
CA SER A 9 2.71 -1.65 -12.17
C SER A 9 3.98 -1.35 -11.36
N THR A 10 4.26 -2.15 -10.33
CA THR A 10 5.46 -1.97 -9.50
C THR A 10 6.55 -2.98 -9.79
N ILE A 11 6.35 -3.99 -10.65
CA ILE A 11 7.22 -5.18 -10.75
C ILE A 11 8.71 -4.85 -10.88
N ASP A 12 9.04 -3.86 -11.72
CA ASP A 12 10.41 -3.40 -12.01
C ASP A 12 10.95 -2.36 -11.01
N LEU A 13 10.18 -1.98 -10.00
CA LEU A 13 10.59 -1.00 -9.00
C LEU A 13 11.48 -1.61 -7.93
N HIS A 14 12.35 -0.77 -7.36
CA HIS A 14 13.30 -1.19 -6.34
C HIS A 14 12.59 -1.75 -5.09
N PRO A 15 12.94 -2.96 -4.60
CA PRO A 15 12.25 -3.63 -3.50
C PRO A 15 12.28 -2.85 -2.17
N ALA A 16 13.32 -2.03 -1.98
CA ALA A 16 13.49 -1.20 -0.78
C ALA A 16 12.67 0.09 -0.75
N LEU A 17 11.87 0.41 -1.79
CA LEU A 17 10.99 1.57 -1.78
C LEU A 17 10.04 1.50 -0.58
N ARG A 18 9.92 2.61 0.15
CA ARG A 18 9.09 2.68 1.36
C ARG A 18 7.68 3.14 1.02
N LEU A 19 6.72 2.62 1.76
CA LEU A 19 5.30 2.83 1.52
C LEU A 19 4.74 3.90 2.45
N TYR A 20 4.10 4.90 1.86
CA TYR A 20 3.44 5.99 2.56
C TYR A 20 2.09 6.28 1.93
N TRP A 21 1.19 6.84 2.72
CA TRP A 21 -0.08 7.38 2.27
C TRP A 21 -0.04 8.90 2.38
N GLU A 22 -0.51 9.60 1.36
CA GLU A 22 -0.66 11.04 1.43
C GLU A 22 -2.12 11.42 1.71
N HIS A 23 -2.31 12.28 2.71
CA HIS A 23 -3.60 12.84 3.07
C HIS A 23 -3.43 14.26 3.58
N ASP A 24 -4.22 15.20 3.06
CA ASP A 24 -4.17 16.63 3.42
C ASP A 24 -2.74 17.20 3.41
N GLY A 25 -1.94 16.80 2.41
CA GLY A 25 -0.55 17.23 2.25
C GLY A 25 0.44 16.62 3.25
N GLN A 26 0.00 15.69 4.11
CA GLN A 26 0.86 14.95 5.03
C GLN A 26 1.15 13.54 4.51
N GLN A 27 2.40 13.11 4.65
CA GLN A 27 2.83 11.75 4.32
C GLN A 27 2.90 10.93 5.60
N VAL A 28 2.04 9.92 5.70
CA VAL A 28 1.94 9.02 6.84
C VAL A 28 2.47 7.64 6.43
N PRO A 29 3.39 7.02 7.17
CA PRO A 29 3.95 5.73 6.77
C PRO A 29 2.89 4.64 6.87
N VAL A 30 2.90 3.74 5.89
CA VAL A 30 2.16 2.47 5.96
C VAL A 30 3.02 1.49 6.76
N VAL A 31 2.55 1.08 7.92
CA VAL A 31 3.33 0.28 8.89
C VAL A 31 2.87 -1.16 8.96
N ASP A 32 1.63 -1.45 8.54
CA ASP A 32 1.08 -2.80 8.58
C ASP A 32 0.01 -3.02 7.50
N LEU A 33 -0.42 -4.27 7.34
CA LEU A 33 -1.44 -4.69 6.39
C LEU A 33 -2.51 -5.52 7.10
N GLN A 34 -3.77 -5.28 6.76
CA GLN A 34 -4.89 -6.08 7.23
C GLN A 34 -5.63 -6.65 6.02
N THR A 35 -5.79 -7.97 6.01
CA THR A 35 -6.53 -8.67 4.96
C THR A 35 -7.97 -8.87 5.38
N LYS A 36 -8.89 -8.59 4.46
CA LYS A 36 -10.33 -8.84 4.59
C LYS A 36 -10.82 -9.52 3.30
N PRO A 37 -12.00 -10.16 3.29
CA PRO A 37 -12.53 -10.74 2.06
C PRO A 37 -12.55 -9.73 0.91
N HIS A 38 -11.81 -10.02 -0.16
CA HIS A 38 -11.64 -9.17 -1.35
C HIS A 38 -11.08 -7.76 -1.10
N GLN A 39 -10.45 -7.51 0.04
CA GLN A 39 -9.90 -6.19 0.38
C GLN A 39 -8.57 -6.32 1.11
N LEU A 40 -7.61 -5.48 0.73
CA LEU A 40 -6.36 -5.28 1.45
C LEU A 40 -6.34 -3.87 2.02
N HIS A 41 -6.26 -3.78 3.35
CA HIS A 41 -6.27 -2.53 4.09
C HIS A 41 -4.84 -2.19 4.52
N LEU A 42 -4.31 -1.06 4.06
CA LEU A 42 -3.03 -0.51 4.46
C LEU A 42 -3.21 0.25 5.77
N VAL A 43 -2.48 -0.16 6.80
CA VAL A 43 -2.54 0.46 8.13
C VAL A 43 -1.43 1.51 8.24
N THR A 44 -1.81 2.73 8.59
CA THR A 44 -0.88 3.86 8.76
C THR A 44 -0.62 4.13 10.24
N GLY A 45 0.54 4.71 10.57
CA GLY A 45 0.90 4.98 11.96
C GLY A 45 2.19 5.78 12.10
N THR A 46 2.83 5.74 13.28
CA THR A 46 4.09 6.46 13.58
C THR A 46 5.33 5.56 13.52
N GLY A 47 5.17 4.30 13.10
CA GLY A 47 6.24 3.30 13.03
C GLY A 47 7.09 3.36 11.76
N ARG A 48 7.96 2.36 11.61
CA ARG A 48 8.79 2.19 10.41
C ARG A 48 7.90 1.83 9.21
N PRO A 49 8.02 2.53 8.07
CA PRO A 49 7.26 2.20 6.87
C PRO A 49 7.66 0.83 6.35
N LEU A 50 6.69 0.09 5.86
CA LEU A 50 6.90 -1.13 5.10
C LEU A 50 7.65 -0.81 3.81
N THR A 51 8.46 -1.75 3.37
CA THR A 51 9.03 -1.73 2.02
C THR A 51 8.09 -2.38 1.01
N LEU A 52 8.30 -2.09 -0.27
CA LEU A 52 7.59 -2.74 -1.37
C LEU A 52 7.75 -4.26 -1.31
N ASP A 53 8.96 -4.74 -1.03
CA ASP A 53 9.24 -6.17 -0.85
C ASP A 53 8.43 -6.78 0.30
N GLN A 54 8.39 -6.12 1.45
CA GLN A 54 7.61 -6.58 2.59
C GLN A 54 6.11 -6.66 2.28
N LEU A 55 5.57 -5.68 1.53
CA LEU A 55 4.19 -5.74 1.08
C LEU A 55 3.96 -6.93 0.14
N ARG A 56 4.85 -7.15 -0.85
CA ARG A 56 4.74 -8.30 -1.76
C ARG A 56 4.76 -9.61 -0.99
N THR A 57 5.72 -9.82 -0.10
CA THR A 57 5.83 -11.04 0.70
C THR A 57 4.56 -11.29 1.52
N ARG A 58 4.02 -10.26 2.18
CA ARG A 58 2.81 -10.39 3.00
C ARG A 58 1.52 -10.57 2.20
N THR A 59 1.53 -10.24 0.90
CA THR A 59 0.35 -10.30 0.03
C THR A 59 0.36 -11.49 -0.93
N GLN A 60 1.36 -12.38 -0.87
CA GLN A 60 1.48 -13.55 -1.76
C GLN A 60 0.26 -14.48 -1.72
N GLN A 61 -0.38 -14.63 -0.56
CA GLN A 61 -1.55 -15.49 -0.36
C GLN A 61 -2.88 -14.73 -0.37
N VAL A 62 -2.84 -13.42 -0.63
CA VAL A 62 -4.04 -12.57 -0.70
C VAL A 62 -4.66 -12.68 -2.08
N ASP A 63 -5.98 -12.62 -2.17
CA ASP A 63 -6.71 -12.54 -3.43
C ASP A 63 -6.11 -11.42 -4.32
N PRO A 64 -5.55 -11.74 -5.50
CA PRO A 64 -4.99 -10.74 -6.41
C PRO A 64 -6.02 -9.71 -6.88
N GLN A 65 -7.32 -10.04 -6.87
CA GLN A 65 -8.40 -9.12 -7.21
C GLN A 65 -8.80 -8.22 -6.04
N ALA A 66 -8.19 -8.39 -4.86
CA ALA A 66 -8.49 -7.57 -3.69
C ALA A 66 -8.28 -6.08 -3.99
N SER A 67 -9.28 -5.27 -3.65
CA SER A 67 -9.17 -3.82 -3.75
C SER A 67 -8.34 -3.26 -2.59
N LEU A 68 -7.51 -2.27 -2.88
CA LEU A 68 -6.67 -1.61 -1.87
C LEU A 68 -7.44 -0.50 -1.15
N PHE A 69 -7.30 -0.44 0.17
CA PHE A 69 -7.91 0.56 1.03
C PHE A 69 -6.90 1.08 2.06
N ILE A 70 -7.11 2.28 2.60
CA ILE A 70 -6.48 2.73 3.85
C ILE A 70 -7.36 2.33 5.03
N ALA A 71 -6.76 1.73 6.06
CA ALA A 71 -7.45 1.36 7.29
C ALA A 71 -7.75 2.60 8.14
N GLN A 72 -9.02 3.02 8.16
CA GLN A 72 -9.53 4.13 8.98
C GLN A 72 -10.93 3.81 9.49
N LYS A 73 -11.49 4.69 10.34
CA LYS A 73 -12.90 4.61 10.79
C LYS A 73 -13.87 4.45 9.60
N SER A 74 -13.61 5.18 8.52
CA SER A 74 -14.26 5.01 7.23
C SER A 74 -13.20 4.62 6.21
N PRO A 75 -13.10 3.33 5.83
CA PRO A 75 -12.04 2.86 4.93
C PRO A 75 -12.07 3.61 3.59
N GLN A 76 -10.95 4.23 3.24
CA GLN A 76 -10.82 4.95 1.97
C GLN A 76 -10.26 4.01 0.91
N ARG A 77 -10.95 3.87 -0.22
CA ARG A 77 -10.43 3.10 -1.36
C ARG A 77 -9.29 3.85 -2.02
N LEU A 78 -8.20 3.15 -2.30
CA LEU A 78 -7.08 3.71 -3.06
C LEU A 78 -7.31 3.58 -4.55
N TYR A 79 -6.97 4.62 -5.29
CA TYR A 79 -7.16 4.67 -6.74
C TYR A 79 -5.84 4.68 -7.49
N GLY A 80 -4.76 5.15 -6.87
CA GLY A 80 -3.44 5.08 -7.46
C GLY A 80 -2.32 5.28 -6.47
N TYR A 81 -1.14 5.53 -7.03
CA TYR A 81 0.04 5.92 -6.29
C TYR A 81 0.95 6.74 -7.20
N ARG A 82 1.92 7.41 -6.61
CA ARG A 82 3.01 8.06 -7.33
C ARG A 82 4.34 7.75 -6.67
N LEU A 83 5.40 7.88 -7.45
CA LEU A 83 6.76 7.68 -6.99
C LEU A 83 7.38 9.02 -6.64
N VAL A 84 7.91 9.13 -5.42
CA VAL A 84 8.60 10.33 -4.93
C VAL A 84 9.86 9.88 -4.20
N LEU A 85 11.04 10.29 -4.65
CA LEU A 85 12.34 10.12 -3.98
C LEU A 85 12.44 8.89 -3.06
N HIS A 86 12.61 7.70 -3.67
CA HIS A 86 12.72 6.40 -2.99
C HIS A 86 11.46 5.93 -2.21
N GLN A 87 10.29 6.47 -2.52
CA GLN A 87 9.03 6.15 -1.84
C GLN A 87 7.89 5.95 -2.83
N ILE A 88 6.92 5.13 -2.42
CA ILE A 88 5.61 4.99 -3.04
C ILE A 88 4.63 5.77 -2.16
N LEU A 89 3.97 6.77 -2.72
CA LEU A 89 2.91 7.55 -2.08
C LEU A 89 1.56 7.13 -2.62
N PHE A 90 0.71 6.54 -1.78
CA PHE A 90 -0.67 6.18 -2.11
C PHE A 90 -1.62 7.38 -2.06
N GLY A 91 -2.57 7.41 -2.98
CA GLY A 91 -3.61 8.44 -3.13
C GLY A 91 -4.95 7.89 -3.61
#